data_AF-A0A8J2KPX9-F1
#
_entry.id   AF-A0A8J2KPX9-F1
#
_cell.length_a   1.000
_cell.length_b   1.000
_cell.length_c   1.000
_cell.angle_alpha   90.00
_cell.angle_beta   90.00
_cell.angle_gamma   90.00
#
_symmetry.space_group_name_H-M   'P 1'
#
loop_
_entity.id
_entity.type
_entity.pdbx_description
1 polymer ?
#
loop_
_entity_poly.entity_id
_entity_poly.type
_entity_poly.pdbx_seq_one_letter_code
_entity_poly.pdbx_strand_id
1 'polypeptide(L)'
;MSSHNLPKFRGYWSEDDVQQFKLKEKLRNMINILPFSDESSAVEMKVKRFYQTCMALEYVENEQEKPLRRIILQLGGWQVFRTFRQNEFDFNRVFRKLQGDWRISPFFKIQVVLDPQGPSRNIIKISPSGLSLPDRSYYFKHENPVRRLLDAKESVLV
;
A
#
# COMPACT_ATOMS: atom_id res chain seq x y z
N MET A 1 -10.92 37.51 -5.59
CA MET A 1 -10.90 36.07 -5.89
C MET A 1 -9.58 35.53 -5.39
N SER A 2 -9.57 34.78 -4.29
CA SER A 2 -8.34 34.27 -3.68
C SER A 2 -7.78 33.12 -4.52
N SER A 3 -6.53 33.22 -4.97
CA SER A 3 -5.87 32.13 -5.70
C SER A 3 -5.45 31.03 -4.72
N HIS A 4 -6.02 29.84 -4.87
CA HIS A 4 -5.58 28.66 -4.15
C HIS A 4 -4.56 27.92 -5.01
N ASN A 5 -3.27 28.20 -4.78
CA ASN A 5 -2.19 27.48 -5.45
C ASN A 5 -2.20 26.01 -5.03
N LEU A 6 -2.04 25.12 -6.02
CA LEU A 6 -1.90 23.70 -5.79
C LEU A 6 -0.62 23.42 -4.97
N PRO A 7 -0.70 22.75 -3.81
CA PRO A 7 0.49 22.35 -3.09
C PRO A 7 1.38 21.43 -3.94
N LYS A 8 2.71 21.62 -3.89
CA LYS A 8 3.67 20.87 -4.73
C LYS A 8 3.58 19.34 -4.59
N PHE A 9 3.06 18.85 -3.46
CA PHE A 9 2.93 17.43 -3.14
C PHE A 9 1.53 16.86 -3.49
N ARG A 10 0.72 17.60 -4.24
CA ARG A 10 -0.65 17.22 -4.60
C ARG A 10 -0.89 17.35 -6.09
N GLY A 11 -1.59 16.37 -6.67
CA GLY A 11 -2.09 16.44 -8.04
C GLY A 11 -3.46 17.11 -8.17
N TYR A 12 -4.13 17.36 -7.05
CA TYR A 12 -5.46 17.98 -6.94
C TYR A 12 -5.63 18.61 -5.55
N TRP A 13 -6.43 19.67 -5.43
CA TRP A 13 -6.66 20.35 -4.15
C TRP A 13 -8.05 21.00 -4.08
N SER A 14 -8.92 20.44 -3.25
CA SER A 14 -10.27 20.97 -2.96
C SER A 14 -10.40 21.50 -1.53
N GLU A 15 -11.58 22.06 -1.22
CA GLU A 15 -11.95 22.41 0.15
C GLU A 15 -11.93 21.19 1.09
N ASP A 16 -12.36 20.02 0.60
CA ASP A 16 -12.30 18.77 1.36
C ASP A 16 -10.84 18.39 1.67
N ASP A 17 -9.92 18.55 0.72
CA ASP A 17 -8.49 18.29 0.96
C ASP A 17 -7.91 19.22 2.03
N VAL A 18 -8.34 20.49 2.04
CA VAL A 18 -7.95 21.46 3.07
C VAL A 18 -8.45 21.00 4.45
N GLN A 19 -9.70 20.56 4.55
CA GLN A 19 -10.25 20.05 5.80
C GLN A 19 -9.54 18.78 6.27
N GLN A 20 -9.30 17.83 5.36
CA GLN A 20 -8.57 16.59 5.64
C GLN A 20 -7.14 16.88 6.10
N PHE A 21 -6.47 17.86 5.51
CA PHE A 21 -5.13 18.27 5.92
C PHE A 21 -5.13 18.84 7.35
N LYS A 22 -6.05 19.75 7.67
CA LYS A 22 -6.21 20.29 9.03
C LYS A 22 -6.54 19.20 10.06
N LEU A 23 -7.39 18.24 9.69
CA LEU A 23 -7.73 17.09 10.53
C LEU A 23 -6.50 16.22 10.82
N LYS A 24 -5.69 15.94 9.80
CA LYS A 24 -4.45 15.15 9.96
C LYS A 24 -3.45 15.82 10.91
N GLU A 25 -3.30 17.14 10.84
CA GLU A 25 -2.43 17.87 11.78
C GLU A 25 -2.96 17.79 13.22
N LYS A 26 -4.28 17.93 13.40
CA LYS A 26 -4.89 17.76 14.74
C LYS A 26 -4.71 16.34 15.26
N LEU A 27 -4.91 15.33 14.43
CA LEU A 27 -4.73 13.92 14.79
C LEU A 27 -3.27 13.63 15.16
N ARG A 28 -2.32 14.17 14.39
CA ARG A 28 -0.88 14.07 14.69
C ARG A 28 -0.58 14.62 16.08
N ASN A 29 -1.07 15.81 16.40
CA ASN A 29 -0.87 16.41 17.73
C ASN A 29 -1.49 15.56 18.83
N MET A 30 -2.70 15.03 18.62
CA MET A 30 -3.34 14.12 19.57
C MET A 30 -2.51 12.85 19.81
N ILE A 31 -2.00 12.20 18.77
CA ILE A 31 -1.20 10.98 18.90
C ILE A 31 0.09 11.25 19.68
N ASN A 32 0.72 12.41 19.46
CA ASN A 32 1.97 12.77 20.15
C ASN A 32 1.79 12.97 21.66
N ILE A 33 0.63 13.50 22.08
CA ILE A 33 0.34 13.75 23.51
C ILE A 33 -0.25 12.54 24.24
N LEU A 34 -0.64 11.47 23.53
CA LEU A 34 -1.16 10.25 24.18
C LEU A 34 -0.18 9.76 25.24
N PRO A 35 -0.59 9.44 26.48
CA PRO A 35 0.32 8.93 27.49
C PRO A 35 0.84 7.55 27.09
N PHE A 36 2.04 7.21 27.54
CA PHE A 36 2.46 5.81 27.57
C PHE A 36 1.91 5.21 28.88
N SER A 37 1.00 4.24 28.75
CA SER A 37 0.54 3.44 29.89
C SER A 37 1.33 2.12 29.95
N ASP A 38 1.35 1.47 31.11
CA ASP A 38 1.99 0.15 31.25
C ASP A 38 1.17 -0.97 30.57
N GLU A 39 -0.09 -0.70 30.23
CA GLU A 39 -1.01 -1.62 29.55
C GLU A 39 -0.68 -1.75 28.06
N SER A 40 0.26 -2.64 27.73
CA SER A 40 0.72 -2.94 26.35
C SER A 40 -0.39 -3.26 25.33
N SER A 41 -1.60 -3.59 25.80
CA SER A 41 -2.75 -4.00 24.98
C SER A 41 -3.66 -2.85 24.51
N ALA A 42 -3.55 -1.66 25.10
CA ALA A 42 -4.43 -0.53 24.81
C ALA A 42 -4.35 -0.07 23.34
N VAL A 43 -5.50 0.24 22.73
CA VAL A 43 -5.59 0.71 21.32
C VAL A 43 -4.75 1.97 21.11
N GLU A 44 -4.81 2.91 22.05
CA GLU A 44 -4.04 4.16 22.04
C GLU A 44 -2.54 3.92 21.95
N MET A 45 -2.03 2.94 22.71
CA MET A 45 -0.63 2.54 22.70
C MET A 45 -0.20 1.94 21.36
N LYS A 46 -1.05 1.09 20.76
CA LYS A 46 -0.77 0.52 19.43
C LYS A 46 -0.72 1.62 18.37
N VAL A 47 -1.67 2.57 18.40
CA VAL A 47 -1.70 3.71 17.49
C VAL A 47 -0.45 4.59 17.66
N LYS A 48 -0.09 4.92 18.91
CA LYS A 48 1.09 5.74 19.21
C LYS A 48 2.38 5.07 18.75
N ARG A 49 2.59 3.80 19.08
CA ARG A 49 3.77 3.03 18.65
C ARG A 49 3.84 2.93 17.13
N PHE A 50 2.73 2.60 16.47
CA PHE A 50 2.68 2.53 15.01
C PHE A 50 3.07 3.87 14.38
N TYR A 51 2.50 4.98 14.85
CA TYR A 51 2.86 6.31 14.39
C TYR A 51 4.35 6.62 14.57
N GLN A 52 4.91 6.34 15.76
CA GLN A 52 6.32 6.59 16.04
C GLN A 52 7.25 5.75 15.15
N THR A 53 6.92 4.48 14.90
CA THR A 53 7.71 3.64 13.98
C THR A 53 7.69 4.18 12.54
N CYS A 54 6.58 4.77 12.09
CA CYS A 54 6.52 5.41 10.77
C CYS A 54 7.31 6.73 10.70
N MET A 55 7.43 7.45 11.83
CA MET A 55 8.11 8.75 11.89
C MET A 55 9.61 8.63 12.17
N ALA A 56 10.12 7.45 12.55
CA ALA A 56 11.53 7.19 12.79
C ALA A 56 12.33 7.06 11.47
N LEU A 57 12.41 8.16 10.72
CA LEU A 57 13.00 8.17 9.37
C LEU A 57 14.46 7.72 9.35
N GLU A 58 15.27 8.09 10.35
CA GLU A 58 16.67 7.64 10.46
C GLU A 58 16.79 6.11 10.48
N TYR A 59 15.87 5.43 11.18
CA TYR A 59 15.83 3.96 11.21
C TYR A 59 15.44 3.38 9.84
N VAL A 60 14.43 3.98 9.18
CA VAL A 60 13.98 3.56 7.85
C VAL A 60 15.10 3.74 6.82
N GLU A 61 15.82 4.87 6.86
CA GLU A 61 16.92 5.18 5.96
C GLU A 61 18.15 4.29 6.19
N ASN A 62 18.42 3.88 7.44
CA ASN A 62 19.50 2.95 7.76
C ASN A 62 19.20 1.49 7.35
N GLU A 63 17.93 1.07 7.43
CA GLU A 63 17.51 -0.27 6.99
C GLU A 63 17.46 -0.42 5.45
N GLN A 64 17.23 0.68 4.71
CA GLN A 64 17.17 0.69 3.24
C GLN A 64 16.23 -0.40 2.70
N GLU A 65 16.63 -1.14 1.66
CA GLU A 65 15.85 -2.21 1.04
C GLU A 65 15.91 -3.56 1.78
N LYS A 66 16.70 -3.67 2.86
CA LYS A 66 16.96 -4.95 3.54
C LYS A 66 15.68 -5.66 4.01
N PRO A 67 14.67 -4.98 4.59
CA PRO A 67 13.44 -5.63 5.01
C PRO A 67 12.68 -6.24 3.82
N LEU A 68 12.58 -5.50 2.72
CA LEU A 68 11.90 -5.96 1.50
C LEU A 68 12.66 -7.13 0.86
N ARG A 69 14.00 -7.05 0.78
CA ARG A 69 14.84 -8.13 0.24
C ARG A 69 14.67 -9.42 1.03
N ARG A 70 14.57 -9.33 2.36
CA ARG A 70 14.31 -10.49 3.23
C ARG A 70 12.97 -11.15 2.91
N ILE A 71 11.91 -10.35 2.72
CA ILE A 71 10.58 -10.86 2.35
C ILE A 71 10.62 -11.54 0.97
N ILE A 72 11.27 -10.93 -0.02
CA ILE A 72 11.42 -11.51 -1.36
C ILE A 72 12.13 -12.87 -1.31
N LEU A 73 13.22 -12.98 -0.54
CA LEU A 73 13.93 -14.24 -0.36
C LEU A 73 13.05 -15.30 0.32
N GLN A 74 12.27 -14.92 1.34
CA GLN A 74 11.30 -15.82 2.00
C GLN A 74 10.18 -16.30 1.06
N LEU A 75 9.87 -15.54 0.01
CA LEU A 75 8.90 -15.89 -1.02
C LEU A 75 9.50 -16.68 -2.18
N GLY A 76 10.75 -17.14 -2.10
CA GLY A 76 11.40 -17.94 -3.15
C GLY A 76 12.27 -17.13 -4.12
N GLY A 77 12.56 -15.87 -3.77
CA GLY A 77 13.43 -15.00 -4.55
C GLY A 77 12.73 -14.33 -5.72
N TRP A 78 13.47 -13.46 -6.40
CA TRP A 78 13.02 -12.77 -7.60
C TRP A 78 14.17 -12.63 -8.59
N GLN A 79 13.88 -12.87 -9.88
CA GLN A 79 14.88 -12.93 -10.94
C GLN A 79 15.63 -11.60 -11.13
N VAL A 80 14.97 -10.46 -10.88
CA VAL A 80 15.59 -9.12 -10.91
C VAL A 80 16.81 -9.06 -9.98
N PHE A 81 16.72 -9.72 -8.82
CA PHE A 81 17.81 -9.81 -7.85
C PHE A 81 18.70 -11.04 -8.05
N ARG A 82 18.49 -11.85 -9.10
CA ARG A 82 19.17 -13.14 -9.35
C ARG A 82 19.09 -14.11 -8.15
N THR A 83 18.02 -14.03 -7.37
CA THR A 83 17.78 -14.87 -6.20
C THR A 83 16.76 -15.97 -6.43
N PHE A 84 16.06 -15.92 -7.56
CA PHE A 84 15.04 -16.89 -7.93
C PHE A 84 15.66 -18.21 -8.39
N ARG A 85 15.11 -19.32 -7.91
CA ARG A 85 15.51 -20.68 -8.31
C ARG A 85 14.28 -21.46 -8.72
N GLN A 86 14.20 -21.79 -10.02
CA GLN A 86 13.02 -22.45 -10.59
C GLN A 86 12.69 -23.78 -9.90
N ASN A 87 13.71 -24.58 -9.57
CA ASN A 87 13.52 -25.89 -8.94
C ASN A 87 13.00 -25.80 -7.49
N GLU A 88 13.14 -24.65 -6.83
CA GLU A 88 12.70 -24.41 -5.45
C GLU A 88 11.38 -23.60 -5.38
N PHE A 89 10.85 -23.18 -6.53
CA PHE A 89 9.69 -22.30 -6.59
C PHE A 89 8.36 -23.06 -6.52
N ASP A 90 7.63 -22.86 -5.42
CA ASP A 90 6.25 -23.32 -5.26
C ASP A 90 5.28 -22.15 -5.44
N PHE A 91 4.68 -22.07 -6.64
CA PHE A 91 3.71 -21.04 -6.98
C PHE A 91 2.53 -20.99 -6.01
N ASN A 92 1.97 -22.13 -5.63
CA ASN A 92 0.78 -22.18 -4.79
C ASN A 92 1.07 -21.67 -3.37
N ARG A 93 2.23 -22.04 -2.81
CA ARG A 93 2.68 -21.52 -1.51
C ARG A 93 2.88 -20.01 -1.56
N VAL A 94 3.58 -19.52 -2.60
CA VAL A 94 3.88 -18.09 -2.75
C VAL A 94 2.61 -17.28 -2.95
N PHE A 95 1.71 -17.74 -3.83
CA PHE A 95 0.44 -17.08 -4.10
C PHE A 95 -0.45 -17.00 -2.85
N ARG A 96 -0.54 -18.08 -2.07
CA ARG A 96 -1.28 -18.08 -0.79
C ARG A 96 -0.68 -17.09 0.21
N LYS A 97 0.64 -17.05 0.36
CA LYS A 97 1.32 -16.09 1.24
C LYS A 97 1.06 -14.65 0.80
N LEU A 98 1.18 -14.37 -0.50
CA LEU A 98 0.93 -13.03 -1.04
C LEU A 98 -0.50 -12.57 -0.73
N GLN A 99 -1.51 -13.39 -1.01
CA GLN A 99 -2.91 -13.03 -0.77
C GLN A 99 -3.27 -12.99 0.73
N GLY A 100 -2.90 -14.02 1.47
CA GLY A 100 -3.33 -14.23 2.86
C GLY A 100 -2.53 -13.42 3.88
N ASP A 101 -1.20 -13.47 3.78
CA ASP A 101 -0.32 -12.87 4.78
C ASP A 101 -0.01 -11.41 4.43
N TRP A 102 0.32 -11.16 3.16
CA TRP A 102 0.76 -9.84 2.69
C TRP A 102 -0.35 -8.97 2.11
N ARG A 103 -1.55 -9.51 1.92
CA ARG A 103 -2.71 -8.82 1.32
C ARG A 103 -2.44 -8.23 -0.08
N ILE A 104 -1.58 -8.90 -0.85
CA ILE A 104 -1.24 -8.56 -2.23
C ILE A 104 -2.06 -9.45 -3.17
N SER A 105 -2.76 -8.84 -4.12
CA SER A 105 -3.66 -9.51 -5.06
C SER A 105 -3.15 -9.39 -6.51
N PRO A 106 -2.18 -10.24 -6.93
CA PRO A 106 -1.51 -10.08 -8.21
C PRO A 106 -2.36 -10.44 -9.44
N PHE A 107 -3.39 -11.28 -9.30
CA PHE A 107 -4.26 -11.70 -10.43
C PHE A 107 -5.72 -11.31 -10.19
N PHE A 108 -6.23 -11.64 -9.01
CA PHE A 108 -7.59 -11.36 -8.57
C PHE A 108 -7.57 -11.07 -7.07
N LYS A 109 -8.56 -10.32 -6.59
CA LYS A 109 -8.73 -10.00 -5.18
C LYS A 109 -9.78 -10.92 -4.58
N ILE A 110 -9.46 -11.49 -3.43
CA ILE A 110 -10.40 -12.29 -2.62
C ILE A 110 -10.83 -11.43 -1.44
N GLN A 111 -12.13 -11.29 -1.22
CA GLN A 111 -12.68 -10.53 -0.10
C GLN A 111 -13.87 -11.27 0.52
N VAL A 112 -14.02 -11.13 1.84
CA VAL A 112 -15.26 -11.49 2.53
C VAL A 112 -16.15 -10.26 2.53
N VAL A 113 -17.35 -10.38 1.96
CA VAL A 113 -18.33 -9.29 1.86
C VAL A 113 -19.71 -9.78 2.29
N LEU A 114 -20.60 -8.86 2.64
CA LEU A 114 -22.01 -9.18 2.87
C LEU A 114 -22.65 -9.71 1.59
N ASP A 115 -23.52 -10.71 1.71
CA ASP A 115 -24.30 -11.20 0.58
C ASP A 115 -25.36 -10.16 0.18
N PRO A 116 -25.33 -9.65 -1.06
CA PRO A 116 -26.36 -8.75 -1.57
C PRO A 116 -27.77 -9.35 -1.54
N GLN A 117 -27.89 -10.69 -1.62
CA GLN A 117 -29.18 -11.39 -1.57
C GLN A 117 -29.66 -11.68 -0.14
N GLY A 118 -28.82 -11.43 0.87
CA GLY A 118 -29.12 -11.75 2.26
C GLY A 118 -28.08 -11.16 3.21
N PRO A 119 -28.26 -9.92 3.71
CA PRO A 119 -27.23 -9.20 4.46
C PRO A 119 -26.90 -9.81 5.84
N SER A 120 -27.58 -10.88 6.25
CA SER A 120 -27.25 -11.66 7.46
C SER A 120 -26.12 -12.67 7.27
N ARG A 121 -25.67 -12.91 6.04
CA ARG A 121 -24.57 -13.83 5.72
C ARG A 121 -23.44 -13.15 4.94
N ASN A 122 -22.24 -13.71 5.07
CA ASN A 122 -21.08 -13.31 4.31
C ASN A 122 -20.84 -14.28 3.15
N ILE A 123 -20.27 -13.77 2.06
CA ILE A 123 -19.82 -14.54 0.90
C ILE A 123 -18.36 -14.22 0.57
N ILE A 124 -17.70 -15.16 -0.10
CA ILE A 124 -16.39 -14.92 -0.71
C ILE A 124 -16.62 -14.28 -2.08
N LYS A 125 -16.16 -13.04 -2.23
CA LYS A 125 -16.14 -12.33 -3.50
C LYS A 125 -14.77 -12.43 -4.14
N ILE A 126 -14.75 -12.83 -5.41
CA ILE A 126 -13.57 -12.79 -6.27
C ILE A 126 -13.77 -11.67 -7.28
N SER A 127 -12.83 -10.74 -7.39
CA SER A 127 -12.90 -9.64 -8.37
C SER A 127 -11.56 -9.43 -9.09
N PRO A 128 -11.55 -8.81 -10.28
CA PRO A 128 -10.32 -8.47 -10.98
C PRO A 128 -9.35 -7.63 -10.13
N SER A 129 -8.05 -7.85 -10.28
CA SER A 129 -6.99 -7.09 -9.62
C SER A 129 -5.66 -7.22 -10.41
N GLY A 130 -4.54 -6.80 -9.82
CA GLY A 130 -3.22 -7.00 -10.41
C GLY A 130 -2.71 -5.88 -11.32
N LEU A 131 -3.57 -4.93 -11.70
CA LEU A 131 -3.14 -3.75 -12.42
C LEU A 131 -2.54 -2.73 -11.46
N SER A 132 -1.32 -2.31 -11.74
CA SER A 132 -0.56 -1.38 -10.91
C SER A 132 -0.67 0.07 -11.39
N LEU A 133 -1.49 0.34 -12.42
CA LEU A 133 -1.90 1.69 -12.82
C LEU A 133 -3.39 1.85 -12.50
N PRO A 134 -3.85 3.07 -12.18
CA PRO A 134 -5.19 3.28 -11.63
C PRO A 134 -6.33 2.80 -12.53
N ASP A 135 -6.13 2.83 -13.85
CA ASP A 135 -7.14 2.39 -14.81
C ASP A 135 -6.54 1.50 -15.90
N ARG A 136 -7.38 0.64 -16.50
CA ARG A 136 -6.98 -0.28 -17.56
C ARG A 136 -6.61 0.46 -18.86
N SER A 137 -7.21 1.62 -19.13
CA SER A 137 -6.91 2.47 -20.30
C SER A 137 -5.42 2.73 -20.47
N TYR A 138 -4.68 2.87 -19.37
CA TYR A 138 -3.24 3.11 -19.37
C TYR A 138 -2.43 2.01 -20.08
N TYR A 139 -2.96 0.78 -20.22
CA TYR A 139 -2.26 -0.34 -20.86
C TYR A 139 -2.70 -0.55 -22.32
N PHE A 140 -3.69 0.19 -22.81
CA PHE A 140 -4.16 0.08 -24.19
C PHE A 140 -3.41 1.07 -25.08
N LYS A 141 -2.92 0.60 -26.24
CA LYS A 141 -2.06 1.39 -27.16
C LYS A 141 -2.80 2.48 -27.95
N HIS A 142 -4.12 2.50 -27.93
CA HIS A 142 -4.89 3.48 -28.68
C HIS A 142 -5.15 4.71 -27.81
N GLU A 143 -4.54 5.82 -28.23
CA GLU A 143 -4.47 7.14 -27.60
C GLU A 143 -3.24 7.33 -26.69
N ASN A 144 -2.25 8.02 -27.24
CA ASN A 144 -0.91 8.17 -26.72
C ASN A 144 -0.63 9.55 -26.06
N PRO A 145 -1.44 10.06 -25.10
CA PRO A 145 -0.99 11.12 -24.19
C PRO A 145 -0.35 10.57 -22.90
N VAL A 146 -0.45 9.26 -22.64
CA VAL A 146 -0.17 8.65 -21.33
C VAL A 146 1.11 7.79 -21.29
N ARG A 147 1.76 7.53 -22.44
CA ARG A 147 2.97 6.69 -22.52
C ARG A 147 4.10 7.15 -21.62
N ARG A 148 4.23 8.46 -21.38
CA ARG A 148 5.18 9.01 -20.39
C ARG A 148 4.99 8.45 -18.97
N LEU A 149 3.76 8.10 -18.59
CA LEU A 149 3.46 7.52 -17.27
C LEU A 149 3.83 6.03 -17.19
N LEU A 150 3.73 5.29 -18.31
CA LEU A 150 4.27 3.95 -18.40
C LEU A 150 5.80 3.98 -18.36
N ASP A 151 6.42 4.83 -19.18
CA ASP A 151 7.87 5.00 -19.24
C ASP A 151 8.43 5.41 -17.86
N ALA A 152 7.83 6.40 -17.19
CA ALA A 152 8.25 6.81 -15.85
C ALA A 152 8.16 5.70 -14.80
N LYS A 153 7.20 4.78 -14.95
CA LYS A 153 7.05 3.66 -14.03
C LYS A 153 8.07 2.56 -14.29
N GLU A 154 8.38 2.28 -15.56
CA GLU A 154 9.44 1.35 -15.92
C GLU A 154 10.81 1.82 -15.40
N SER A 155 11.08 3.13 -15.43
CA SER A 155 12.30 3.73 -14.89
C SER A 155 12.49 3.59 -13.37
N VAL A 156 11.44 3.31 -12.60
CA VAL A 156 11.53 3.11 -11.14
C VAL A 156 11.83 1.64 -10.80
N LEU A 157 11.63 0.73 -11.76
CA LEU A 157 11.84 -0.71 -11.59
C LEU A 157 13.25 -1.18 -12.01
N VAL A 158 14.07 -0.30 -12.59
CA VAL A 158 15.44 -0.57 -13.07
C VAL A 158 16.46 0.29 -12.33
#